data_AF-A0A9Q0YA82-F1
#
_entry.id   AF-A0A9Q0YA82-F1
#
_cell.length_a   1.000
_cell.length_b   1.000
_cell.length_c   1.000
_cell.angle_alpha   90.00
_cell.angle_beta   90.00
_cell.angle_gamma   90.00
#
_symmetry.space_group_name_H-M   'P 1'
#
loop_
_entity.id
_entity.type
_entity.pdbx_description
1 polymer ?
#
loop_
_entity_poly.entity_id
_entity_poly.type
_entity_poly.pdbx_seq_one_letter_code
_entity_poly.pdbx_strand_id
1 'polypeptide(L)' 'MERRFIKSPSSLDELIESLHVLFESDKVNVEEVQEVMENYKSNEDHWGKFADYDHNVHLVSSNGNGLGRL' A
#
# COMPACT_ATOMS: atom_id res chain seq x y z
N MET A 1 25.23 9.48 -5.63
CA MET A 1 23.86 9.04 -5.32
C MET A 1 23.06 10.29 -5.01
N GLU A 2 22.38 10.83 -6.02
CA GLU A 2 21.48 11.96 -5.81
C GLU A 2 20.23 11.44 -5.11
N ARG A 3 20.08 11.78 -3.83
CA ARG A 3 18.84 11.55 -3.10
C ARG A 3 17.81 12.48 -3.72
N ARG A 4 16.95 11.96 -4.59
CA ARG A 4 15.73 12.68 -4.97
C ARG A 4 14.96 12.86 -3.69
N PHE A 5 14.93 14.08 -3.17
CA PHE A 5 14.13 14.44 -2.00
C PHE A 5 12.69 14.02 -2.28
N ILE A 6 12.27 12.89 -1.73
CA ILE A 6 10.87 12.52 -1.80
C ILE A 6 10.18 13.35 -0.74
N LYS A 7 9.61 14.44 -1.24
CA LYS A 7 8.78 15.38 -0.50
C LYS A 7 7.72 14.55 0.20
N SER A 8 7.72 14.56 1.53
CA SER A 8 6.73 13.85 2.35
C SER A 8 5.33 14.12 1.80
N PRO A 9 4.63 13.10 1.27
CA PRO A 9 3.38 13.31 0.57
C PRO A 9 2.33 13.81 1.57
N SER A 10 1.68 14.93 1.24
CA SER A 10 0.68 15.56 2.11
C SER A 10 -0.73 15.04 1.82
N SER A 11 -0.93 14.33 0.69
CA SER A 11 -2.19 13.72 0.26
C SER A 11 -1.97 12.33 -0.34
N LEU A 12 -3.02 11.50 -0.36
CA LEU A 12 -2.94 10.16 -0.97
C LEU A 12 -2.63 10.23 -2.47
N ASP A 13 -3.15 11.23 -3.19
CA ASP A 13 -2.80 11.48 -4.58
C ASP A 13 -1.29 11.73 -4.76
N GLU A 14 -0.68 12.58 -3.94
CA GLU A 14 0.77 12.83 -4.00
C GLU A 14 1.59 11.57 -3.67
N LEU A 15 1.09 10.71 -2.78
CA LEU A 15 1.71 9.41 -2.50
C LEU A 15 1.64 8.50 -3.73
N ILE A 16 0.48 8.41 -4.38
CA ILE A 16 0.28 7.59 -5.59
C ILE A 16 1.15 8.07 -6.74
N GLU A 17 1.20 9.38 -6.99
CA GLU A 17 2.09 9.97 -8.01
C GLU A 17 3.56 9.65 -7.73
N SER A 18 3.98 9.76 -6.47
CA SER A 18 5.35 9.43 -6.05
C SER A 18 5.67 7.95 -6.27
N LEU A 19 4.71 7.06 -5.98
CA LEU A 19 4.85 5.62 -6.25
C LEU A 19 4.91 5.35 -7.75
N HIS A 20 4.11 6.01 -8.58
CA HIS A 20 4.21 5.85 -10.04
C HIS A 20 5.60 6.19 -10.57
N VAL A 21 6.23 7.25 -10.05
CA VAL A 21 7.61 7.63 -10.42
C VAL A 21 8.64 6.61 -9.91
N LEU A 22 8.48 6.11 -8.69
CA LEU A 22 9.37 5.10 -8.10
C LEU A 22 9.34 3.76 -8.84
N PHE A 23 8.17 3.39 -9.35
CA PHE A 23 7.93 2.16 -10.09
C PHE A 23 8.04 2.35 -11.61
N GLU A 24 8.39 3.54 -12.11
CA GLU A 24 8.59 3.79 -13.55
C GLU A 24 9.79 3.00 -14.11
N SER A 25 10.78 2.74 -13.26
CA SER A 25 11.96 1.96 -13.61
C SER A 25 11.72 0.46 -13.44
N ASP A 26 12.37 -0.36 -14.27
CA ASP A 26 12.36 -1.83 -14.17
C ASP A 26 12.92 -2.35 -12.83
N LYS A 27 13.70 -1.51 -12.14
CA LYS A 27 14.27 -1.79 -10.82
C LYS A 27 13.72 -0.82 -9.79
N VAL A 28 13.12 -1.36 -8.74
CA VAL A 28 12.52 -0.62 -7.63
C VAL A 28 13.40 -0.73 -6.39
N ASN A 29 13.66 0.39 -5.71
CA ASN A 29 14.32 0.40 -4.42
C ASN A 29 13.28 0.29 -3.30
N VAL A 30 13.27 -0.84 -2.60
CA VAL A 30 12.31 -1.12 -1.51
C VAL A 30 12.50 -0.14 -0.34
N GLU A 31 13.74 0.23 -0.01
CA GLU A 31 14.03 1.16 1.09
C GLU A 31 13.45 2.55 0.81
N GLU A 32 13.53 2.99 -0.45
CA GLU A 32 13.00 4.29 -0.87
C GLU A 32 11.46 4.28 -0.87
N VAL A 33 10.83 3.21 -1.36
CA VAL A 33 9.37 3.05 -1.30
C VAL A 33 8.88 3.04 0.15
N GLN A 34 9.59 2.33 1.04
CA GLN A 34 9.24 2.26 2.45
C GLN A 34 9.33 3.64 3.13
N GLU A 35 10.41 4.38 2.91
CA GLU A 35 10.59 5.72 3.47
C GLU A 35 9.44 6.66 3.06
N VAL A 36 8.99 6.58 1.81
CA VAL A 36 7.90 7.41 1.29
C VAL A 36 6.55 7.04 1.90
N MET A 37 6.29 5.74 2.04
CA MET A 37 5.08 5.23 2.70
C MET A 37 5.05 5.61 4.19
N GLU A 38 6.18 5.54 4.90
CA GLU A 38 6.27 5.91 6.32
C GLU A 38 6.16 7.41 6.56
N ASN A 39 6.63 8.24 5.61
CA ASN A 39 6.49 9.69 5.70
C ASN A 39 5.07 10.19 5.38
N TYR A 40 4.23 9.36 4.75
CA TYR A 40 2.84 9.70 4.51
C TYR A 40 2.05 9.72 5.83
N LYS A 41 1.50 10.89 6.20
CA LYS A 41 0.58 10.98 7.33
C LYS A 41 -0.80 10.48 6.90
N SER A 42 -1.15 9.27 7.34
CA SER A 42 -2.45 8.65 7.09
C SER A 42 -3.59 9.57 7.52
N ASN A 43 -4.48 9.90 6.58
CA ASN A 43 -5.69 10.70 6.81
C ASN A 43 -6.92 9.94 6.28
N GLU A 44 -7.90 9.70 7.15
CA GLU A 44 -9.14 8.96 6.84
C GLU A 44 -9.92 9.61 5.69
N ASP A 45 -9.91 10.94 5.59
CA ASP A 45 -10.54 11.66 4.46
C ASP A 45 -9.95 11.26 3.09
N HIS A 46 -8.68 10.84 3.06
CA HIS A 46 -8.01 10.52 1.79
C HIS A 46 -8.28 9.09 1.33
N TRP A 47 -8.33 8.11 2.25
CA TRP A 47 -8.48 6.69 1.93
C TRP A 47 -9.85 6.11 2.31
N GLY A 48 -10.69 6.84 3.05
CA GLY A 48 -11.98 6.36 3.55
C GLY A 48 -12.95 5.95 2.45
N LYS A 49 -12.88 6.60 1.28
CA LYS A 49 -13.64 6.19 0.07
C LYS A 49 -13.25 4.81 -0.48
N PHE A 50 -12.06 4.32 -0.15
CA PHE A 50 -11.55 3.00 -0.53
C PHE A 50 -11.69 1.98 0.60
N ALA A 51 -11.92 2.42 1.84
CA ALA A 51 -12.20 1.56 2.97
C ALA A 51 -13.67 1.13 2.95
N ASP A 52 -14.01 0.33 1.93
CA ASP A 52 -15.29 -0.36 1.89
C ASP A 52 -15.24 -1.49 2.93
N TYR A 53 -15.80 -1.22 4.11
CA TYR A 53 -15.96 -2.21 5.16
C TYR A 53 -17.15 -3.11 4.80
N ASP A 54 -16.99 -3.93 3.76
CA ASP A 54 -17.98 -4.94 3.43
C ASP A 54 -17.96 -6.02 4.52
N HIS A 55 -19.03 -6.01 5.34
CA HIS A 55 -19.20 -6.91 6.48
C HIS A 55 -19.24 -8.39 6.07
N ASN A 56 -19.36 -8.73 4.79
CA ASN A 56 -19.48 -10.10 4.28
C ASN A 56 -18.18 -10.69 3.71
N VAL A 57 -17.08 -9.94 3.64
CA VAL A 57 -15.79 -10.51 3.21
C VAL A 57 -15.08 -11.15 4.41
N HIS A 58 -15.44 -12.40 4.71
CA HIS A 58 -14.55 -13.26 5.47
C HIS A 58 -13.26 -13.43 4.66
N LEU A 59 -12.13 -12.94 5.18
CA LEU A 59 -10.80 -13.38 4.76
C LEU A 59 -10.75 -14.88 5.01
N VAL A 60 -11.13 -15.68 4.03
CA VAL A 60 -11.04 -17.13 4.10
C VAL A 60 -9.54 -17.44 4.07
N SER A 61 -8.94 -17.56 5.25
CA SER A 61 -7.62 -18.10 5.43
C SER A 61 -7.62 -19.51 4.83
N SER A 62 -7.11 -19.63 3.62
CA SER A 62 -6.85 -20.90 2.98
C SER A 62 -5.68 -21.58 3.68
N ASN A 63 -5.99 -22.40 4.68
CA ASN A 63 -5.15 -23.47 5.18
C ASN A 63 -5.92 -24.43 6.10
N GLY A 64 -6.35 -25.58 5.53
CA GLY A 64 -5.82 -26.80 6.12
C GLY A 64 -6.37 -28.13 6.58
N ASN A 65 -7.63 -28.53 6.36
CA ASN A 65 -8.07 -29.86 6.81
C ASN A 65 -9.35 -30.30 6.10
N GLY A 66 -9.17 -30.94 4.95
CA GLY A 66 -10.20 -31.79 4.36
C GLY A 66 -10.55 -32.89 5.34
N LEU A 67 -11.69 -32.77 6.01
CA LEU A 67 -12.31 -33.86 6.74
C LEU A 67 -12.74 -34.91 5.72
N GLY A 68 -11.85 -35.87 5.48
CA GLY A 68 -12.17 -37.12 4.82
C GLY A 68 -13.26 -37.83 5.61
N ARG A 69 -14.48 -37.79 5.07
CA ARG A 69 -15.56 -38.71 5.43
C ARG A 69 -15.08 -40.13 5.13
N LEU A 70 -14.80 -40.90 6.18
CA LEU A 70 -14.95 -42.35 6.21
C LEU A 70 -16.07 -42.66 7.20
#